data_AF-A0AAV3HXM7-F1
#
_entry.id   AF-A0AAV3HXM7-F1
#
_cell.length_a   1.000
_cell.length_b   1.000
_cell.length_c   1.000
_cell.angle_alpha   90.00
_cell.angle_beta   90.00
_cell.angle_gamma   90.00
#
_symmetry.space_group_name_H-M   'P 1'
#
loop_
_entity.id
_entity.type
_entity.pdbx_description
1 polymer ?
#
loop_
_entity_poly.entity_id
_entity_poly.type
_entity_poly.pdbx_seq_one_letter_code
_entity_poly.pdbx_strand_id
1 'polypeptide(L)' 'MELATLTWVDWYNNRRLLGRLGHTPPAEAEKAYYASIGNDDLAA' A
#
# COMPACT_ATOMS: atom_id res chain seq x y z
N MET A 1 -17.27 -14.46 11.14
CA MET A 1 -17.08 -14.12 9.71
C MET A 1 -16.16 -12.91 9.56
N GLU A 2 -16.41 -11.80 10.28
CA GLU A 2 -15.64 -10.54 10.18
C GLU A 2 -14.13 -10.70 10.45
N LEU A 3 -13.73 -11.57 11.38
CA LEU A 3 -12.32 -11.80 11.71
C LEU A 3 -11.52 -12.47 10.57
N ALA A 4 -12.18 -13.33 9.78
CA ALA A 4 -11.55 -13.96 8.62
C ALA A 4 -11.31 -12.93 7.50
N THR A 5 -12.27 -12.03 7.29
CA THR A 5 -12.13 -10.91 6.35
C THR A 5 -11.03 -9.95 6.78
N LEU A 6 -10.96 -9.58 8.06
CA LEU A 6 -9.88 -8.72 8.59
C LEU A 6 -8.51 -9.35 8.42
N THR A 7 -8.39 -10.66 8.63
CA THR A 7 -7.12 -11.38 8.45
C THR A 7 -6.69 -11.41 6.99
N TRP A 8 -7.64 -11.59 6.06
CA TRP A 8 -7.35 -11.52 4.63
C TRP A 8 -6.92 -10.11 4.20
N VAL A 9 -7.60 -9.08 4.70
CA VAL A 9 -7.26 -7.67 4.43
C VAL A 9 -5.86 -7.33 4.97
N ASP A 10 -5.52 -7.74 6.20
CA ASP A 10 -4.18 -7.55 6.75
C ASP A 10 -3.11 -8.20 5.88
N TRP A 11 -3.31 -9.47 5.51
CA TRP A 11 -2.35 -10.17 4.68
C TRP A 11 -2.20 -9.51 3.30
N TYR A 12 -3.31 -9.13 2.67
CA TYR A 12 -3.29 -8.49 1.35
C TYR A 12 -2.57 -7.14 1.37
N ASN A 13 -2.85 -6.29 2.35
CA ASN A 13 -2.31 -4.93 2.38
C ASN A 13 -0.88 -4.85 2.93
N ASN A 14 -0.56 -5.67 3.94
CA ASN A 14 0.68 -5.53 4.71
C ASN A 14 1.74 -6.61 4.43
N ARG A 15 1.35 -7.76 3.83
CA ARG A 15 2.26 -8.92 3.70
C ARG A 15 2.41 -9.43 2.28
N ARG A 16 1.43 -9.20 1.40
CA ARG A 16 1.46 -9.67 0.02
C ARG A 16 2.42 -8.83 -0.82
N LEU A 17 3.43 -9.47 -1.40
CA LEU A 17 4.37 -8.83 -2.31
C LEU A 17 3.85 -8.90 -3.75
N LEU A 18 3.85 -7.76 -4.43
CA LEU A 18 3.39 -7.65 -5.83
C LEU A 18 4.57 -7.38 -6.76
N GLY A 19 4.85 -8.29 -7.70
CA GLY A 19 5.95 -8.11 -8.67
C GLY A 19 5.83 -6.84 -9.51
N ARG A 20 4.59 -6.44 -9.86
CA ARG A 20 4.31 -5.17 -10.57
C ARG A 20 4.65 -3.91 -9.76
N LEU A 21 4.73 -4.02 -8.44
CA LEU A 21 5.11 -2.94 -7.53
C LEU A 21 6.57 -3.10 -7.06
N GLY A 22 7.39 -3.91 -7.75
CA GLY A 22 8.78 -4.15 -7.34
C GLY A 22 8.93 -5.04 -6.11
N HIS A 23 7.97 -5.94 -5.86
CA HIS A 23 7.90 -6.76 -4.66
C HIS A 23 7.65 -5.97 -3.36
N THR A 24 6.94 -4.85 -3.46
CA THR A 24 6.52 -4.05 -2.30
C THR A 24 5.06 -4.36 -1.92
N PRO A 25 4.70 -4.37 -0.62
CA PRO A 25 3.31 -4.46 -0.18
C PRO A 25 2.45 -3.29 -0.68
N PRO A 26 1.14 -3.51 -0.93
CA PRO A 26 0.25 -2.45 -1.39
C PRO A 26 0.24 -1.21 -0.51
N ALA A 27 0.20 -1.37 0.82
CA ALA A 27 0.15 -0.24 1.75
C ALA A 27 1.41 0.64 1.68
N GLU A 28 2.58 0.04 1.48
CA GLU A 28 3.84 0.79 1.34
C GLU A 28 3.92 1.52 0.00
N ALA A 29 3.48 0.88 -1.09
CA ALA A 29 3.42 1.52 -2.40
C ALA A 29 2.45 2.71 -2.42
N GLU A 30 1.28 2.57 -1.79
CA GLU A 30 0.31 3.64 -1.65
C GLU A 30 0.86 4.81 -0.81
N LYS A 31 1.55 4.51 0.30
CA LYS A 31 2.23 5.53 1.12
C LYS A 31 3.27 6.30 0.31
N ALA A 32 4.08 5.60 -0.48
CA ALA A 32 5.09 6.23 -1.34
C ALA A 32 4.45 7.14 -2.40
N TYR A 33 3.35 6.70 -3.01
CA TYR A 33 2.60 7.48 -3.99
C TYR A 33 2.01 8.77 -3.41
N TYR A 34 1.36 8.72 -2.24
CA TYR A 34 0.84 9.94 -1.63
C TYR A 34 1.94 10.87 -1.11
N ALA A 35 3.07 10.33 -0.68
CA ALA A 35 4.23 11.13 -0.33
C ALA A 35 4.80 11.91 -1.54
N SER A 36 4.78 11.31 -2.74
CA SER A 36 5.21 12.02 -3.95
C SER A 36 4.22 13.09 -4.36
N ILE A 37 2.91 12.81 -4.33
CA ILE A 37 1.87 13.83 -4.63
C ILE A 37 1.96 15.00 -3.66
N GLY A 38 2.07 14.74 -2.35
CA GLY A 38 2.15 15.83 -1.36
C GLY A 38 3.41 16.69 -1.52
N ASN A 39 4.47 16.14 -2.13
CA ASN A 39 5.66 16.90 -2.49
C ASN A 39 5.49 17.68 -3.81
N ASP A 40 4.78 17.11 -4.78
CA ASP A 40 4.46 17.76 -6.05
C ASP A 40 3.49 18.94 -5.84
N ASP A 41 2.52 18.81 -4.93
CA ASP A 41 1.59 19.89 -4.53
C ASP A 41 2.31 21.04 -3.79
N LEU A 42 3.40 20.76 -3.06
CA LEU A 42 4.21 21.77 -2.37
C LEU A 42 5.22 22.46 -3.32
N ALA A 43 5.54 21.82 -4.44
CA ALA A 43 6.51 22.30 -5.43
C ALA A 43 5.89 23.14 -6.56
N ALA A 44 4.56 23.31 -6.59
CA ALA A 44 3.81 24.14 -7.55
C ALA A 44 3.53 25.56 -7.03
#